data_AF-A0A0F9JXR9-F1
#
_entry.id   AF-A0A0F9JXR9-F1
#
_cell.length_a   1.000
_cell.length_b   1.000
_cell.length_c   1.000
_cell.angle_alpha   90.00
_cell.angle_beta   90.00
_cell.angle_gamma   90.00
#
_symmetry.space_group_name_H-M   'P 1'
#
loop_
_entity.id
_entity.type
_entity.pdbx_description
1 polymer ?
#
loop_
_entity_poly.entity_id
_entity_poly.type
_entity_poly.pdbx_seq_one_letter_code
_entity_poly.pdbx_strand_id
1 'polypeptide(L)' 'MKIVQVDNFDRDYISDKLIAENVNEHFGEFLVKALNEKYSRGDSAEYYRLEPDDYELHKWEP' A
#
# COMPACT_ATOMS: atom_id res chain seq x y z
N MET A 1 -10.48 -2.33 -6.79
CA MET A 1 -9.09 -2.36 -6.29
C MET A 1 -8.97 -1.54 -5.01
N LYS A 2 -8.05 -1.94 -4.14
CA LYS A 2 -7.62 -1.21 -2.95
C LYS A 2 -6.23 -0.63 -3.15
N ILE A 3 -5.99 0.57 -2.62
CA ILE A 3 -4.64 1.10 -2.44
C ILE A 3 -4.26 0.86 -0.99
N VAL A 4 -3.16 0.16 -0.76
CA VAL A 4 -2.64 -0.17 0.56
C VAL A 4 -1.24 0.41 0.72
N GLN A 5 -0.91 0.83 1.93
CA GLN A 5 0.45 1.16 2.33
C GLN A 5 1.01 0.02 3.17
N VAL A 6 2.21 -0.42 2.84
CA VAL A 6 2.85 -1.62 3.39
C VAL A 6 4.30 -1.34 3.76
N ASP A 7 4.86 -2.19 4.63
CA ASP A 7 6.24 -2.08 5.06
C ASP A 7 7.22 -2.55 3.98
N ASN A 8 8.20 -1.71 3.65
CA ASN A 8 9.21 -1.99 2.62
C ASN A 8 10.34 -2.91 3.11
N PHE A 9 10.39 -3.18 4.42
CA PHE A 9 11.41 -4.03 5.04
C PHE A 9 10.88 -5.40 5.45
N ASP A 10 9.64 -5.74 5.05
CA ASP A 10 9.02 -7.04 5.29
C ASP A 10 8.98 -7.41 6.79
N ARG A 11 8.68 -6.43 7.64
CA ARG A 11 8.59 -6.61 9.09
C ARG A 11 7.17 -7.03 9.48
N ASP A 12 7.02 -8.28 9.89
CA ASP A 12 5.74 -8.87 10.33
C ASP A 12 5.04 -8.13 11.47
N TYR A 13 5.75 -7.27 12.21
CA TYR A 13 5.17 -6.49 13.31
C TYR A 13 4.60 -5.13 12.89
N ILE A 14 4.53 -4.85 11.59
CA ILE A 14 3.97 -3.60 11.05
C ILE A 14 2.71 -3.93 10.24
N SER A 15 1.56 -3.44 10.71
CA SER A 15 0.29 -3.61 10.01
C SER A 15 0.22 -2.80 8.72
N ASP A 16 -0.44 -3.37 7.70
CA ASP A 16 -0.83 -2.67 6.48
C ASP A 16 -1.83 -1.55 6.81
N LYS A 17 -1.82 -0.47 6.02
CA LYS A 17 -2.81 0.60 6.10
C LYS A 17 -3.63 0.68 4.83
N LEU A 18 -4.96 0.69 4.96
CA LEU A 18 -5.85 0.99 3.84
C LEU A 18 -5.81 2.49 3.53
N ILE A 19 -5.51 2.83 2.29
CA ILE A 19 -5.47 4.23 1.81
C ILE A 19 -6.74 4.57 1.03
N ALA A 20 -7.19 3.66 0.16
CA ALA A 20 -8.42 3.82 -0.60
C ALA A 20 -8.99 2.45 -1.01
N GLU A 21 -10.31 2.39 -1.20
CA GLU A 21 -11.04 1.22 -1.69
C GLU A 21 -11.94 1.59 -2.87
N ASN A 22 -12.46 0.60 -3.60
CA ASN A 22 -13.31 0.80 -4.79
C ASN A 22 -12.65 1.66 -5.87
N VAL A 23 -11.32 1.58 -5.99
CA VAL A 23 -10.55 2.31 -6.98
C VAL A 23 -10.60 1.55 -8.31
N ASN A 24 -10.86 2.27 -9.39
CA ASN A 24 -10.70 1.74 -10.75
C ASN A 24 -9.23 1.39 -11.00
N GLU A 25 -8.96 0.23 -11.58
CA GLU A 25 -7.60 -0.30 -11.77
C GLU A 25 -6.64 0.69 -12.45
N HIS A 26 -7.04 1.25 -13.59
CA HIS A 26 -6.21 2.19 -14.35
C HIS A 26 -5.84 3.44 -13.54
N PHE A 27 -6.81 4.02 -12.83
CA PHE A 27 -6.55 5.16 -11.96
C PHE A 27 -5.76 4.75 -10.71
N GLY A 28 -5.97 3.55 -10.19
CA GLY A 28 -5.24 2.99 -9.07
C GLY A 28 -3.75 2.86 -9.35
N GLU A 29 -3.37 2.33 -10.52
CA GLU A 29 -1.97 2.23 -10.95
C GLU A 29 -1.31 3.61 -11.03
N PHE A 30 -2.00 4.58 -11.64
CA PHE A 30 -1.52 5.95 -11.72
C PHE A 30 -1.30 6.57 -10.33
N LEU A 31 -2.27 6.40 -9.41
CA LEU A 31 -2.19 6.91 -8.05
C LEU A 31 -1.03 6.25 -7.27
N VAL A 32 -0.89 4.93 -7.35
CA VAL A 32 0.19 4.19 -6.67
C VAL A 32 1.55 4.66 -7.16
N LYS A 33 1.73 4.87 -8.47
CA LYS A 33 2.96 5.43 -9.02
C LYS A 33 3.24 6.82 -8.46
N ALA A 34 2.24 7.72 -8.48
CA ALA A 34 2.39 9.08 -7.97
C ALA A 34 2.68 9.13 -6.45
N LEU A 35 2.05 8.26 -5.66
CA LEU A 35 2.26 8.15 -4.22
C LEU A 35 3.68 7.66 -3.91
N ASN A 36 4.14 6.59 -4.56
CA ASN A 36 5.49 6.08 -4.37
C ASN A 36 6.55 7.09 -4.82
N GLU A 37 6.35 7.76 -5.97
CA GLU A 37 7.25 8.81 -6.42
C GLU A 37 7.31 10.00 -5.45
N LYS A 38 6.24 10.31 -4.73
CA LYS A 38 6.19 11.45 -3.81
C LYS A 38 6.68 11.12 -2.40
N TYR A 39 6.39 9.92 -1.92
CA TYR A 39 6.54 9.57 -0.50
C TYR A 39 7.49 8.38 -0.24
N SER A 40 7.85 7.61 -1.26
CA SER A 40 8.59 6.34 -1.09
C SER A 40 9.92 6.30 -1.84
N ARG A 41 10.64 7.43 -1.90
CA ARG A 41 11.99 7.51 -2.51
C ARG A 41 13.09 7.13 -1.51
N GLY A 42 14.13 6.45 -1.99
CA GLY A 42 15.30 6.08 -1.18
C GLY A 42 14.98 4.97 -0.19
N ASP A 43 15.48 5.10 1.05
CA ASP A 43 15.30 4.11 2.12
C ASP A 43 13.95 4.24 2.85
N SER A 44 12.88 4.56 2.10
CA SER A 44 11.54 4.70 2.70
C SER A 44 11.11 3.38 3.34
N ALA A 45 10.63 3.47 4.58
CA ALA A 45 10.06 2.34 5.30
C ALA A 45 8.70 1.91 4.74
N GLU A 46 8.02 2.77 4.00
CA GLU A 46 6.66 2.53 3.54
C GLU A 46 6.57 2.67 2.01
N TYR A 47 5.82 1.78 1.38
CA TYR A 47 5.47 1.85 -0.04
C TYR A 47 3.99 1.56 -0.25
N TYR A 48 3.49 2.00 -1.41
CA TYR A 48 2.07 1.86 -1.77
C TYR A 48 1.92 0.75 -2.81
N ARG A 49 0.91 -0.10 -2.65
CA ARG A 49 0.52 -1.15 -3.61
C ARG A 49 -0.93 -0.99 -4.03
N LEU A 50 -1.23 -1.45 -5.24
CA LEU A 50 -2.59 -1.64 -5.71
C LEU A 50 -2.91 -3.12 -5.58
N GLU A 51 -3.95 -3.44 -4.83
CA GLU A 51 -4.36 -4.81 -4.53
C GLU A 51 -5.81 -5.07 -4.94
N PRO A 52 -6.18 -6.33 -5.20
CA PRO A 52 -7.58 -6.74 -5.36
C PRO A 52 -8.49 -6.32 -4.19
N ASP A 53 -9.79 -6.23 -4.44
CA ASP A 53 -10.76 -5.84 -3.39
C ASP A 53 -10.93 -6.90 -2.29
N ASP A 54 -10.53 -8.14 -2.53
CA ASP A 54 -10.50 -9.23 -1.55
C ASP A 54 -9.17 -9.32 -0.79
N TYR A 55 -8.19 -8.45 -1.08
CA TYR A 55 -6.93 -8.41 -0.31
C TYR A 55 -7.21 -8.13 1.16
N GLU A 56 -6.72 -9.03 2.02
CA GLU A 56 -6.76 -8.92 3.46
C GLU A 56 -5.53 -8.15 3.96
N LEU A 57 -5.79 -7.05 4.67
CA LEU A 57 -4.73 -6.24 5.26
C LEU A 57 -4.04 -7.02 6.36
N HIS A 58 -2.71 -7.08 6.31
CA HIS A 58 -1.94 -7.60 7.43
C HIS A 58 -2.19 -6.73 8.67
N LYS A 59 -2.51 -7.38 9.79
CA LYS A 59 -2.68 -6.73 11.08
C LYS A 59 -1.84 -7.47 12.09
N TRP A 60 -0.84 -6.77 12.62
CA TRP A 60 -0.08 -7.28 13.74
C TRP A 60 -0.85 -7.06 15.05
N GLU A 61 -0.95 -8.13 15.85
CA GLU A 61 -1.48 -8.11 17.20
C GLU A 61 -0.38 -8.56 18.19
N PRO A 62 -0.09 -7.80 19.26
CA PRO A 62 0.94 -8.12 20.26
C PRO A 62 0.58 -9.22 21.24
#